data_AF-D3SGG8-F1
#
_entry.id   AF-D3SGG8-F1
#
_cell.length_a   1.000
_cell.length_b   1.000
_cell.length_c   1.000
_cell.angle_alpha   90.00
_cell.angle_beta   90.00
_cell.angle_gamma   90.00
#
_symmetry.space_group_name_H-M   'P 1'
#
loop_
_entity.id
_entity.type
_entity.pdbx_description
1 polymer ?
#
loop_
_entity_poly.entity_id
_entity_poly.type
_entity_poly.pdbx_seq_one_letter_code
_entity_poly.pdbx_strand_id
1 'polypeptide(L)'
;MTDNDTPNTTRPAASAVGRMVQIRVDWFDSEWHPQFAEWVKHGASGSLATWLRPDASLIGEEYPDVFVGVDPSFSGEGTDSDMPDPYWDEVVKAAQQAGGGANGLHVVVWITPDPDLLYF
;
A
#
# COMPACT_ATOMS: atom_id res chain seq x y z
N MET A 1 -19.71 -36.75 -37.18
CA MET A 1 -18.52 -36.61 -36.33
C MET A 1 -18.37 -35.12 -36.11
N THR A 2 -18.88 -34.62 -34.99
CA THR A 2 -18.85 -33.20 -34.62
C THR A 2 -17.66 -33.02 -33.70
N ASP A 3 -16.55 -32.50 -34.23
CA ASP A 3 -15.42 -32.11 -33.39
C ASP A 3 -15.68 -30.71 -32.83
N ASN A 4 -15.76 -30.67 -31.50
CA ASN A 4 -16.02 -29.49 -30.70
C ASN A 4 -14.80 -28.55 -30.73
N ASP A 5 -14.93 -27.42 -31.42
CA ASP A 5 -14.07 -26.25 -31.19
C ASP A 5 -14.34 -25.71 -29.78
N THR A 6 -13.45 -26.01 -28.84
CA THR A 6 -13.41 -25.33 -27.54
C THR A 6 -12.36 -24.23 -27.62
N PRO A 7 -12.69 -22.95 -27.34
CA PRO A 7 -11.69 -21.90 -27.39
C PRO A 7 -10.70 -22.09 -26.24
N ASN A 8 -9.42 -22.24 -26.61
CA ASN A 8 -8.27 -22.31 -25.70
C ASN A 8 -8.17 -20.99 -24.93
N THR A 9 -8.89 -20.87 -23.81
CA THR A 9 -8.77 -19.74 -22.90
C THR A 9 -7.53 -20.00 -22.07
N THR A 10 -6.38 -19.52 -22.53
CA THR A 10 -5.15 -19.55 -21.74
C THR A 10 -5.38 -18.71 -20.48
N ARG A 11 -5.63 -19.40 -19.36
CA ARG A 11 -5.63 -18.79 -18.03
C ARG A 11 -4.27 -18.10 -17.85
N PRO A 12 -4.18 -16.83 -17.42
CA PRO A 12 -2.87 -16.25 -17.15
C PRO A 12 -2.15 -17.15 -16.13
N ALA A 13 -0.99 -17.66 -16.52
CA ALA A 13 -0.08 -18.26 -15.55
C ALA A 13 0.35 -17.11 -14.64
N ALA A 14 -0.11 -17.12 -13.39
CA ALA A 14 0.28 -16.15 -12.40
C ALA A 14 1.79 -16.32 -12.15
N SER A 15 2.61 -15.56 -12.86
CA SER A 15 4.00 -15.35 -12.50
C SER A 15 3.99 -14.26 -11.44
N ALA A 16 4.44 -14.56 -10.23
CA ALA A 16 4.60 -13.56 -9.18
C ALA A 16 5.76 -12.63 -9.58
N VAL A 17 5.48 -11.62 -10.40
CA VAL A 17 6.44 -10.58 -10.78
C VAL A 17 5.95 -9.29 -10.16
N GLY A 18 6.38 -9.05 -8.93
CA GLY A 18 6.07 -7.87 -8.13
C GLY A 18 6.70 -8.02 -6.75
N ARG A 19 7.42 -7.00 -6.27
CA ARG A 19 7.96 -6.98 -4.91
C ARG A 19 6.95 -6.25 -4.04
N MET A 20 6.39 -6.93 -3.05
CA MET A 20 5.60 -6.30 -1.99
C MET A 20 6.40 -6.33 -0.70
N VAL A 21 6.47 -5.19 -0.01
CA VAL A 21 7.02 -5.07 1.36
C VAL A 21 5.92 -4.60 2.28
N GLN A 22 5.79 -5.21 3.45
CA GLN A 22 4.89 -4.75 4.48
C GLN A 22 5.66 -3.90 5.50
N ILE A 23 5.10 -2.75 5.86
CA ILE A 23 5.55 -1.96 7.02
C ILE A 23 4.43 -1.88 8.06
N ARG A 24 4.81 -1.97 9.32
CA ARG A 24 3.92 -1.76 10.47
C ARG A 24 4.28 -0.45 11.12
N VAL A 25 3.27 0.38 11.36
CA VAL A 25 3.48 1.78 11.77
C VAL A 25 2.46 2.22 12.81
N ASP A 26 2.85 3.18 13.62
CA ASP A 26 1.98 3.89 14.58
C ASP A 26 1.22 5.06 13.94
N TRP A 27 1.41 5.32 12.64
CA TRP A 27 0.93 6.52 11.94
C TRP A 27 -0.59 6.69 11.89
N PHE A 28 -1.34 5.63 12.20
CA PHE A 28 -2.79 5.70 12.26
C PHE A 28 -3.32 6.32 13.54
N ASP A 29 -2.49 6.47 14.57
CA ASP A 29 -2.85 7.25 15.76
C ASP A 29 -2.90 8.74 15.41
N SER A 30 -4.12 9.27 15.28
CA SER A 30 -4.33 10.67 14.90
C SER A 30 -3.91 11.68 15.97
N GLU A 31 -3.67 11.26 17.22
CA GLU A 31 -3.13 12.16 18.25
C GLU A 31 -1.66 12.49 17.98
N TRP A 32 -0.89 11.51 17.50
CA TRP A 32 0.54 11.65 17.21
C TRP A 32 0.83 11.96 15.74
N HIS A 33 -0.03 11.47 14.83
CA HIS A 33 0.16 11.53 13.38
C HIS A 33 -1.06 12.12 12.64
N PRO A 34 -1.53 13.33 13.01
CA PRO A 34 -2.74 13.90 12.45
C PRO A 34 -2.66 14.09 10.93
N GLN A 35 -1.48 14.39 10.39
CA GLN A 35 -1.30 14.59 8.95
C GLN A 35 -1.48 13.29 8.14
N PHE A 36 -1.02 12.16 8.67
CA PHE A 36 -1.22 10.87 8.02
C PHE A 36 -2.68 10.44 8.10
N ALA A 37 -3.29 10.58 9.27
CA ALA A 37 -4.71 10.29 9.48
C ALA A 37 -5.61 11.12 8.54
N GLU A 38 -5.34 12.41 8.39
CA GLU A 38 -6.06 13.28 7.44
C GLU A 38 -5.83 12.87 5.99
N TRP A 39 -4.58 12.54 5.61
CA TRP A 39 -4.27 12.06 4.27
C TRP A 39 -5.00 10.74 3.97
N VAL A 40 -5.05 9.79 4.90
CA VAL A 40 -5.81 8.54 4.75
C VAL A 40 -7.30 8.81 4.54
N LYS A 41 -7.89 9.77 5.28
CA LYS A 41 -9.33 10.07 5.17
C LYS A 41 -9.70 10.82 3.89
N HIS A 42 -8.81 11.66 3.37
CA HIS A 42 -9.17 12.66 2.37
C HIS A 42 -8.29 12.67 1.11
N GLY A 43 -7.06 12.19 1.19
CA GLY A 43 -6.06 12.23 0.10
C GLY A 43 -5.84 10.90 -0.61
N ALA A 44 -5.95 9.77 0.09
CA ALA A 44 -5.58 8.44 -0.40
C ALA A 44 -6.58 7.81 -1.42
N SER A 45 -7.30 8.62 -2.18
CA SER A 45 -8.38 8.19 -3.07
C SER A 45 -7.88 7.23 -4.17
N GLY A 46 -8.01 5.92 -3.93
CA GLY A 46 -7.67 4.85 -4.87
C GLY A 46 -6.67 3.81 -4.34
N SER A 47 -5.94 4.14 -3.27
CA SER A 47 -4.83 3.34 -2.72
C SER A 47 -5.17 2.60 -1.43
N LEU A 48 -6.38 2.81 -0.91
CA LEU A 48 -6.90 2.14 0.28
C LEU A 48 -7.58 0.82 -0.09
N ALA A 49 -7.16 -0.28 0.53
CA ALA A 49 -7.99 -1.47 0.62
C ALA A 49 -8.70 -1.43 1.97
N THR A 50 -9.95 -0.96 1.96
CA THR A 50 -10.63 -0.68 3.22
C THR A 50 -12.12 -0.96 3.19
N TRP A 51 -12.64 -1.42 4.32
CA TRP A 51 -14.07 -1.40 4.67
C TRP A 51 -14.44 -0.19 5.54
N LEU A 52 -13.45 0.65 5.87
CA LEU A 52 -13.58 1.88 6.66
C LEU A 52 -14.59 2.80 6.01
N ARG A 53 -15.54 3.28 6.80
CA ARG A 53 -16.52 4.26 6.35
C ARG A 53 -15.89 5.66 6.36
N PRO A 54 -16.30 6.58 5.46
CA PRO A 54 -15.76 7.94 5.43
C PRO A 54 -15.88 8.71 6.75
N ASP A 55 -16.82 8.34 7.62
CA ASP A 55 -17.09 8.97 8.92
C ASP A 55 -16.49 8.21 10.11
N ALA A 56 -15.81 7.08 9.88
CA ALA A 56 -15.24 6.27 10.96
C ALA A 56 -14.03 6.94 11.64
N SER A 57 -13.90 6.69 12.94
CA SER A 57 -12.72 7.12 13.70
C SER A 57 -11.55 6.24 13.29
N LEU A 58 -10.35 6.83 13.19
CA LEU A 58 -9.13 6.03 13.09
C LEU A 58 -8.57 5.70 14.47
N ILE A 59 -9.13 6.21 15.57
CA ILE A 59 -8.66 5.87 16.92
C ILE A 59 -9.43 4.63 17.41
N GLY A 60 -8.72 3.52 17.64
CA GLY A 60 -9.24 2.33 18.35
C GLY A 60 -10.30 1.52 17.59
N GLU A 61 -10.52 1.80 16.30
CA GLU A 61 -11.47 1.09 15.45
C GLU A 61 -10.76 0.26 14.36
N GLU A 62 -11.49 -0.10 13.30
CA GLU A 62 -10.94 -0.78 12.12
C GLU A 62 -10.03 0.17 11.34
N TYR A 63 -8.77 -0.21 11.13
CA TYR A 63 -7.84 0.56 10.31
C TYR A 63 -7.88 0.10 8.84
N PRO A 64 -7.73 1.02 7.87
CA PRO A 64 -7.56 0.66 6.48
C PRO A 64 -6.17 0.06 6.25
N ASP A 65 -6.06 -0.88 5.32
CA ASP A 65 -4.77 -1.21 4.70
C ASP A 65 -4.48 -0.18 3.60
N VAL A 66 -3.28 0.39 3.59
CA VAL A 66 -2.83 1.33 2.54
C VAL A 66 -1.82 0.61 1.64
N PHE A 67 -2.04 0.65 0.34
CA PHE A 67 -1.13 0.09 -0.67
C PHE A 67 -0.61 1.20 -1.55
N VAL A 68 0.70 1.44 -1.51
CA VAL A 68 1.35 2.48 -2.31
C VAL A 68 2.41 1.87 -3.21
N GLY A 69 2.51 2.37 -4.44
CA GLY A 69 3.54 1.98 -5.40
C GLY A 69 4.70 2.97 -5.40
N VAL A 70 5.93 2.46 -5.29
CA VAL A 70 7.16 3.25 -5.36
C VAL A 70 7.87 3.00 -6.70
N ASP A 71 8.30 4.08 -7.35
CA ASP A 71 9.05 4.03 -8.60
C ASP A 71 10.41 3.31 -8.40
N PRO A 72 10.88 2.49 -9.37
CA PRO A 72 12.13 1.73 -9.25
C PRO A 72 13.40 2.59 -9.11
N SER A 73 13.33 3.90 -9.42
CA SER A 73 14.43 4.83 -9.17
C SER A 73 14.63 5.12 -7.69
N PHE A 74 13.59 4.94 -6.88
CA PHE A 74 13.55 5.30 -5.46
C PHE A 74 13.90 6.78 -5.22
N SER A 75 13.66 7.67 -6.19
CA SER A 75 13.96 9.11 -6.07
C SER A 75 12.85 9.93 -5.43
N GLY A 76 11.82 9.27 -4.87
CA GLY A 76 10.66 9.92 -4.25
C GLY A 76 9.40 9.95 -5.12
N GLU A 77 9.39 9.33 -6.30
CA GLU A 77 8.18 9.23 -7.13
C GLU A 77 7.39 7.94 -6.83
N GLY A 78 6.06 8.02 -6.96
CA GLY A 78 5.15 6.91 -6.70
C GLY A 78 3.67 7.30 -6.81
N THR A 79 2.79 6.32 -6.62
CA THR A 79 1.33 6.49 -6.78
C THR A 79 0.72 7.47 -5.79
N ASP A 80 1.35 7.62 -4.62
CA ASP A 80 0.87 8.38 -3.47
C ASP A 80 1.96 9.32 -2.96
N SER A 81 2.73 9.88 -3.89
CA SER A 81 3.82 10.83 -3.59
C SER A 81 3.34 12.17 -3.05
N ASP A 82 2.02 12.37 -2.96
CA ASP A 82 1.36 13.47 -2.24
C ASP A 82 1.13 13.17 -0.75
N MET A 83 1.44 11.95 -0.29
CA MET A 83 1.53 11.61 1.14
C MET A 83 2.51 12.57 1.84
N PRO A 84 2.24 13.01 3.09
CA PRO A 84 3.12 13.95 3.77
C PRO A 84 4.56 13.43 3.90
N ASP A 85 5.55 14.29 3.61
CA ASP A 85 6.97 13.93 3.44
C ASP A 85 7.53 12.95 4.49
N PRO A 86 7.30 13.12 5.81
CA PRO A 86 7.89 12.21 6.80
C PRO A 86 7.45 10.74 6.64
N TYR A 87 6.23 10.52 6.16
CA TYR A 87 5.68 9.17 5.96
C TYR A 87 6.11 8.61 4.61
N TRP A 88 6.10 9.45 3.57
CA TRP A 88 6.52 9.06 2.22
C TRP A 88 8.01 8.69 2.17
N ASP A 89 8.86 9.43 2.86
CA ASP A 89 10.30 9.14 2.96
C ASP A 89 10.57 7.75 3.56
N GLU A 90 9.82 7.37 4.61
CA GLU A 90 9.94 6.04 5.22
C GLU A 90 9.40 4.93 4.31
N VAL A 91 8.33 5.19 3.55
CA VAL A 91 7.82 4.28 2.52
C VAL A 91 8.89 4.02 1.44
N VAL A 92 9.49 5.08 0.89
CA VAL A 92 10.53 4.98 -0.14
C VAL A 92 11.75 4.24 0.39
N LYS A 93 12.16 4.52 1.62
CA LYS A 93 13.26 3.85 2.30
C LYS A 93 12.99 2.36 2.53
N ALA A 94 11.78 1.98 2.95
CA ALA A 94 11.39 0.58 3.08
C ALA A 94 11.38 -0.14 1.72
N ALA A 95 10.86 0.52 0.69
CA ALA A 95 10.89 0.01 -0.68
C ALA A 95 12.32 -0.19 -1.20
N GLN A 96 13.23 0.76 -0.94
CA GLN A 96 14.63 0.69 -1.33
C GLN A 96 15.35 -0.48 -0.64
N GLN A 97 15.10 -0.71 0.65
CA GLN A 97 15.66 -1.82 1.41
C GLN A 97 15.16 -3.18 0.89
N ALA A 98 13.87 -3.28 0.57
CA ALA A 98 13.27 -4.52 0.05
C ALA A 98 13.59 -4.77 -1.44
N GLY A 99 13.80 -3.70 -2.19
CA GLY A 99 13.98 -3.68 -3.64
C GLY A 99 15.43 -3.74 -4.11
N GLY A 100 16.40 -3.92 -3.19
CA GLY A 100 17.84 -3.86 -3.44
C GLY A 100 18.28 -4.24 -4.87
N GLY A 101 18.63 -3.22 -5.67
CA GLY A 101 19.18 -3.37 -7.02
C GLY A 101 18.20 -3.82 -8.10
N ALA A 102 16.88 -3.67 -7.91
CA ALA A 102 15.88 -4.17 -8.85
C ALA A 102 15.93 -3.49 -10.23
N ASN A 103 15.90 -4.33 -11.26
CA ASN A 103 15.94 -4.02 -12.70
C ASN A 103 14.69 -3.27 -13.20
N GLY A 104 14.38 -2.08 -12.68
CA GLY A 104 13.27 -1.25 -13.17
C GLY A 104 11.88 -1.74 -12.79
N LEU A 105 11.73 -2.52 -11.71
CA LEU A 105 10.44 -2.98 -11.22
C LEU A 105 9.93 -2.12 -10.06
N HIS A 106 8.65 -1.74 -10.12
CA HIS A 106 7.98 -1.03 -9.04
C HIS A 106 7.86 -1.91 -7.79
N VAL A 107 7.94 -1.29 -6.62
CA VAL A 107 7.72 -1.95 -5.33
C VAL A 107 6.38 -1.50 -4.78
N VAL A 108 5.54 -2.44 -4.35
CA VAL A 108 4.33 -2.13 -3.60
C VAL A 108 4.67 -2.15 -2.11
N VAL A 109 4.34 -1.09 -1.39
CA VAL A 109 4.44 -1.02 0.06
C VAL A 109 3.04 -1.15 0.63
N TRP A 110 2.85 -2.17 1.48
CA TRP A 110 1.64 -2.40 2.25
C TRP A 110 1.84 -1.84 3.65
N ILE A 111 1.14 -0.75 3.95
CA ILE A 111 1.20 -0.05 5.23
C ILE A 111 0.04 -0.54 6.09
N THR A 112 0.38 -1.09 7.25
CA THR A 112 -0.59 -1.61 8.22
C THR A 112 -0.35 -0.98 9.59
N PRO A 113 -1.39 -0.79 10.42
CA PRO A 113 -1.19 -0.38 11.79
C PRO A 113 -0.32 -1.38 12.56
N ASP A 114 0.46 -0.89 13.50
CA ASP A 114 1.07 -1.74 14.52
C ASP A 114 -0.05 -2.43 15.31
N PRO A 115 -0.04 -3.77 15.48
CA PRO A 115 -1.04 -4.47 16.29
C PRO A 115 -1.16 -3.93 17.72
N ASP A 116 -0.12 -3.30 18.27
CA ASP A 116 -0.16 -2.71 19.60
C ASP A 116 -1.11 -1.48 19.66
N LEU A 117 -1.42 -0.83 18.53
CA LEU A 117 -2.44 0.22 18.44
C LEU A 117 -3.89 -0.27 18.65
N LEU A 118 -4.13 -1.59 18.62
CA LEU A 118 -5.48 -2.17 18.79
C LEU A 118 -5.85 -2.45 20.25
N TYR A 119 -4.94 -2.20 21.20
CA TYR A 119 -5.09 -2.62 22.59
C TYR A 119 -5.05 -1.47 23.62
N PHE A 120 -5.14 -0.21 23.17
CA PHE A 120 -5.20 0.98 24.04
C PHE A 120 -6.58 1.62 24.06
#